data_AF-A0A1D1YH31-F1
#
_entry.id   AF-A0A1D1YH31-F1
#
_cell.length_a   1.000
_cell.length_b   1.000
_cell.length_c   1.000
_cell.angle_alpha   90.00
_cell.angle_beta   90.00
_cell.angle_gamma   90.00
#
_symmetry.space_group_name_H-M   'P 1'
#
loop_
_entity.id
_entity.type
_entity.pdbx_description
1 polymer ?
#
loop_
_entity_poly.entity_id
_entity_poly.type
_entity_poly.pdbx_seq_one_letter_code
_entity_poly.pdbx_strand_id
1 'polypeptide(L)'
;YAVIHLKVENIVVIGHSRCGGIKGLMSLSDDGSTSTAFIEDWVKICLPARNKVKEAYAGLPFEEQCTKCEEEAVNVSLQNLMTYPFVKEGLEKKTLAIHGAHYNFVAGEFETWGP
;
A
#
# COMPACT_ATOMS: atom_id res chain seq x y z
N TYR A 1 -18.43 7.17 1.13
CA TYR A 1 -19.21 7.87 0.09
C TYR A 1 -19.27 7.09 -1.21
N ALA A 2 -18.14 6.81 -1.87
CA ALA A 2 -18.09 6.10 -3.16
C ALA A 2 -18.89 4.78 -3.18
N VAL A 3 -18.67 3.90 -2.20
CA VAL A 3 -19.39 2.61 -2.12
C VAL A 3 -20.88 2.79 -1.84
N ILE A 4 -21.24 3.54 -0.79
CA ILE A 4 -22.63 3.60 -0.30
C ILE A 4 -23.53 4.49 -1.17
N HIS A 5 -23.04 5.61 -1.68
CA HIS A 5 -23.87 6.60 -2.38
C HIS A 5 -23.69 6.56 -3.89
N LEU A 6 -22.44 6.52 -4.38
CA LEU A 6 -22.17 6.46 -5.82
C LEU A 6 -22.28 5.05 -6.38
N LYS A 7 -22.29 4.02 -5.51
CA LYS A 7 -22.37 2.61 -5.89
C LYS A 7 -21.26 2.21 -6.86
N VAL A 8 -20.03 2.66 -6.60
CA VAL A 8 -18.87 2.23 -7.40
C VAL A 8 -18.72 0.72 -7.32
N GLU A 9 -18.38 0.11 -8.46
CA GLU A 9 -18.20 -1.34 -8.57
C GLU A 9 -16.75 -1.77 -8.29
N ASN A 10 -15.80 -0.83 -8.34
CA ASN A 10 -14.37 -1.12 -8.20
C ASN A 10 -13.70 -0.12 -7.27
N ILE A 11 -12.83 -0.62 -6.41
CA ILE A 11 -11.79 0.17 -5.72
C ILE A 11 -10.44 -0.36 -6.19
N VAL A 12 -9.60 0.53 -6.72
CA VAL A 12 -8.24 0.18 -7.11
C VAL A 12 -7.27 0.97 -6.25
N VAL A 13 -6.37 0.28 -5.56
CA VAL A 13 -5.25 0.91 -4.83
C VAL A 13 -4.00 0.79 -5.69
N ILE A 14 -3.47 1.92 -6.12
CA ILE A 14 -2.34 1.99 -7.07
C ILE A 14 -1.09 2.46 -6.33
N GLY A 15 -0.12 1.58 -6.15
CA GLY A 15 1.25 1.91 -5.82
C GLY A 15 2.03 2.36 -7.05
N HIS A 16 3.23 2.89 -6.87
CA HIS A 16 4.03 3.34 -8.01
C HIS A 16 5.52 3.30 -7.70
N SER A 17 6.33 3.18 -8.76
CA SER A 17 7.79 3.21 -8.67
C SER A 17 8.30 4.51 -8.05
N ARG A 18 9.43 4.44 -7.34
CA ARG A 18 10.14 5.60 -6.77
C ARG A 18 9.26 6.43 -5.84
N CYS A 19 8.39 5.79 -5.07
CA CYS A 19 7.50 6.48 -4.15
C CYS A 19 8.29 7.11 -2.98
N GLY A 20 8.30 8.44 -2.92
CA GLY A 20 8.98 9.18 -1.85
C GLY A 20 8.43 8.86 -0.45
N GLY A 21 7.12 8.58 -0.33
CA GLY A 21 6.50 8.18 0.92
C GLY A 21 6.99 6.81 1.41
N ILE A 22 7.12 5.83 0.50
CA ILE A 22 7.66 4.50 0.82
C ILE A 22 9.14 4.58 1.14
N LYS A 23 9.91 5.38 0.40
CA LYS A 23 11.31 5.63 0.73
C LYS A 23 11.45 6.24 2.13
N GLY A 24 10.64 7.24 2.46
CA GLY A 24 10.57 7.82 3.80
C GLY A 24 10.24 6.78 4.88
N LEU A 25 9.22 5.94 4.65
CA LEU A 25 8.86 4.83 5.52
C LEU A 25 10.02 3.86 5.75
N MET A 26 10.69 3.43 4.67
CA MET A 26 11.80 2.48 4.72
C MET A 26 13.04 3.06 5.42
N SER A 27 13.20 4.39 5.38
CA SER A 27 14.28 5.13 6.06
C SER A 27 13.98 5.49 7.52
N LEU A 28 12.77 5.24 8.04
CA LEU A 28 12.46 5.53 9.45
C LEU A 28 13.38 4.74 10.38
N SER A 29 13.89 5.44 11.40
CA SER A 29 14.61 4.83 12.49
C SER A 29 13.68 3.95 13.34
N ASP A 30 14.27 2.93 13.97
CA ASP A 30 13.54 1.99 14.83
C ASP A 30 13.43 2.49 16.28
N ASP A 31 14.05 3.64 16.59
CA ASP A 31 14.08 4.27 17.91
C ASP A 31 12.85 5.14 18.21
N GLY A 32 11.94 5.27 17.24
CA GLY A 32 10.71 6.07 17.38
C GLY A 32 10.93 7.58 17.29
N SER A 33 12.13 8.04 16.96
CA SER A 33 12.37 9.46 16.70
C SER A 33 11.62 9.93 15.46
N THR A 34 11.19 11.20 15.48
CA THR A 34 10.54 11.86 14.34
C THR A 34 11.29 13.15 14.05
N SER A 35 11.44 13.45 12.76
CA SER A 35 12.16 14.61 12.24
C SER A 35 11.24 15.55 11.47
N THR A 36 10.01 15.12 11.16
CA THR A 36 9.01 15.93 10.47
C THR A 36 7.73 16.04 11.30
N ALA A 37 6.90 17.03 10.95
CA ALA A 37 5.66 17.28 11.69
C ALA A 37 4.56 16.24 11.44
N PHE A 38 4.54 15.59 10.26
CA PHE A 38 3.41 14.74 9.84
C PHE A 38 3.80 13.55 8.96
N ILE A 39 4.96 13.57 8.32
CA ILE A 39 5.30 12.57 7.30
C ILE A 39 5.42 11.19 7.95
N GLU A 40 6.16 11.07 9.06
CA GLU A 40 6.32 9.80 9.77
C GLU A 40 4.96 9.27 10.26
N ASP A 41 4.14 10.12 10.86
CA ASP A 41 2.84 9.71 11.39
C ASP A 41 1.88 9.23 10.30
N TRP A 42 1.93 9.85 9.13
CA TRP A 42 1.12 9.41 7.98
C TRP A 42 1.61 8.07 7.42
N VAL A 43 2.91 7.94 7.13
CA VAL A 43 3.42 6.74 6.47
C VAL A 43 3.46 5.51 7.38
N LYS A 44 3.39 5.70 8.72
CA LYS A 44 3.34 4.61 9.70
C LYS A 44 2.17 3.63 9.49
N ILE A 45 1.11 4.03 8.77
CA ILE A 45 0.04 3.12 8.35
C ILE A 45 0.57 1.88 7.61
N CYS A 46 1.71 2.01 6.93
CA CYS A 46 2.36 0.94 6.17
C CYS A 46 3.54 0.28 6.91
N LEU A 47 3.71 0.48 8.22
CA LEU A 47 4.70 -0.25 9.02
C LEU A 47 4.65 -1.78 8.85
N PRO A 48 3.46 -2.44 8.74
CA PRO A 48 3.40 -3.87 8.47
C PRO A 48 4.12 -4.27 7.18
N ALA A 49 3.97 -3.47 6.11
CA ALA A 49 4.66 -3.70 4.83
C ALA A 49 6.17 -3.55 5.00
N ARG A 50 6.61 -2.46 5.66
CA ARG A 50 8.03 -2.22 5.96
C ARG A 50 8.68 -3.39 6.68
N ASN A 51 8.02 -3.88 7.72
CA ASN A 51 8.55 -4.94 8.56
C ASN A 51 8.63 -6.27 7.81
N LYS A 52 7.56 -6.63 7.07
CA LYS A 52 7.55 -7.84 6.23
C LYS A 52 8.66 -7.80 5.17
N VAL A 53 8.88 -6.64 4.54
CA VAL A 53 9.92 -6.49 3.53
C VAL A 53 11.32 -6.54 4.12
N LYS A 54 11.56 -5.84 5.24
CA LYS A 54 12.84 -5.91 5.96
C LYS A 54 13.18 -7.34 6.38
N GLU A 55 12.20 -8.14 6.78
CA GLU A 55 12.39 -9.54 7.16
C GLU A 55 12.64 -10.44 5.94
N ALA A 56 11.77 -10.39 4.93
CA ALA A 56 11.83 -11.29 3.78
C ALA A 56 12.93 -10.94 2.76
N TYR A 57 13.34 -9.67 2.69
CA TYR A 57 14.25 -9.15 1.67
C TYR A 57 15.45 -8.38 2.27
N ALA A 58 15.87 -8.72 3.49
CA ALA A 58 16.99 -8.07 4.20
C ALA A 58 18.29 -7.99 3.37
N GLY A 59 18.54 -8.97 2.50
CA GLY A 59 19.74 -9.05 1.67
C GLY A 59 19.68 -8.23 0.37
N LEU A 60 18.53 -7.66 0.00
CA LEU A 60 18.41 -6.85 -1.20
C LEU A 60 18.95 -5.42 -0.98
N PRO A 61 19.46 -4.76 -2.02
CA PRO A 61 19.75 -3.33 -1.98
C PRO A 61 18.55 -2.50 -1.52
N PHE A 62 18.80 -1.38 -0.85
CA PHE A 62 17.74 -0.54 -0.28
C PHE A 62 16.66 -0.12 -1.28
N GLU A 63 17.06 0.24 -2.51
CA GLU A 63 16.10 0.64 -3.55
C GLU A 63 15.21 -0.54 -4.01
N GLU A 64 15.73 -1.77 -4.04
CA GLU A 64 14.93 -2.96 -4.33
C GLU A 64 13.97 -3.30 -3.18
N GLN A 65 14.40 -3.10 -1.94
CA GLN A 65 13.48 -3.20 -0.80
C GLN A 65 12.38 -2.13 -0.87
N CYS A 66 12.69 -0.92 -1.33
CA CYS A 66 11.65 0.11 -1.55
C CYS A 66 10.64 -0.35 -2.58
N THR A 67 11.08 -0.89 -3.73
CA THR A 67 10.17 -1.45 -4.75
C THR A 67 9.27 -2.54 -4.16
N LYS A 68 9.83 -3.48 -3.39
CA LYS A 68 9.02 -4.51 -2.69
C LYS A 68 8.05 -3.92 -1.69
N CYS A 69 8.43 -2.84 -1.00
CA CYS A 69 7.57 -2.17 -0.05
C CYS A 69 6.46 -1.35 -0.73
N GLU A 70 6.66 -0.85 -1.96
CA GLU A 70 5.61 -0.18 -2.73
C GLU A 70 4.46 -1.14 -3.05
N GLU A 71 4.77 -2.35 -3.52
CA GLU A 71 3.80 -3.42 -3.77
C GLU A 71 3.13 -3.89 -2.46
N GLU A 72 3.91 -4.12 -1.41
CA GLU A 72 3.36 -4.62 -0.14
C GLU A 72 2.50 -3.56 0.59
N ALA A 73 2.80 -2.27 0.43
CA ALA A 73 1.98 -1.19 0.98
C ALA A 73 0.58 -1.14 0.32
N VAL A 74 0.48 -1.50 -0.96
CA VAL A 74 -0.80 -1.70 -1.63
C VAL A 74 -1.55 -2.86 -0.96
N ASN A 75 -0.89 -3.99 -0.70
CA ASN A 75 -1.50 -5.12 0.00
C ASN A 75 -2.00 -4.77 1.40
N VAL A 76 -1.22 -4.01 2.18
CA VAL A 76 -1.65 -3.50 3.49
C VAL A 76 -2.90 -2.61 3.35
N SER A 77 -2.93 -1.75 2.33
CA SER A 77 -4.08 -0.88 2.07
C SER A 77 -5.34 -1.67 1.67
N LEU A 78 -5.19 -2.74 0.89
CA LEU A 78 -6.29 -3.66 0.56
C LEU A 78 -6.82 -4.36 1.83
N GLN A 79 -5.93 -4.83 2.71
CA GLN A 79 -6.34 -5.40 4.00
C GLN A 79 -7.04 -4.36 4.89
N ASN A 80 -6.57 -3.11 4.88
CA ASN A 80 -7.23 -2.02 5.59
C ASN A 80 -8.63 -1.75 5.03
N LEU A 81 -8.83 -1.81 3.70
CA LEU A 81 -10.17 -1.71 3.10
C LEU A 81 -11.11 -2.81 3.59
N MET A 82 -10.59 -4.02 3.81
CA MET A 82 -11.37 -5.12 4.39
C MET A 82 -11.83 -4.84 5.83
N THR A 83 -11.29 -3.85 6.55
CA THR A 83 -11.77 -3.52 7.89
C THR A 83 -13.10 -2.76 7.90
N TYR A 84 -13.53 -2.23 6.74
CA TYR A 84 -14.77 -1.46 6.61
C TYR A 84 -15.97 -2.39 6.33
N PRO A 85 -17.03 -2.38 7.18
CA PRO A 85 -18.16 -3.30 7.02
C PRO A 85 -18.83 -3.22 5.64
N PHE A 86 -19.01 -2.01 5.10
CA PHE A 86 -19.63 -1.81 3.79
C PHE A 86 -18.78 -2.28 2.60
N VAL A 87 -17.45 -2.40 2.78
CA VAL A 87 -16.57 -3.00 1.76
C VAL A 87 -16.73 -4.51 1.79
N LYS A 88 -16.67 -5.13 2.98
CA LYS A 88 -16.91 -6.57 3.14
C LYS A 88 -18.26 -6.98 2.56
N GLU A 89 -19.33 -6.27 2.92
CA GLU A 89 -20.67 -6.52 2.42
C GLU A 89 -20.74 -6.41 0.89
N GLY A 90 -20.10 -5.41 0.31
CA GLY A 90 -20.05 -5.23 -1.14
C GLY A 90 -19.34 -6.38 -1.87
N LEU A 91 -18.25 -6.90 -1.28
CA LEU A 91 -17.51 -8.04 -1.80
C LEU A 91 -18.32 -9.34 -1.70
N GLU A 92 -18.94 -9.61 -0.54
CA GLU A 92 -19.80 -10.78 -0.32
C GLU A 92 -20.99 -10.81 -1.29
N LYS A 93 -21.59 -9.64 -1.53
CA LYS A 93 -22.70 -9.48 -2.49
C LYS A 93 -22.26 -9.40 -3.95
N LYS A 94 -20.95 -9.42 -4.22
CA LYS A 94 -20.37 -9.25 -5.56
C LYS A 94 -20.82 -7.96 -6.26
N THR A 95 -21.12 -6.92 -5.49
CA THR A 95 -21.44 -5.58 -6.01
C THR A 95 -20.24 -4.64 -5.98
N LEU A 96 -19.13 -5.08 -5.38
CA LEU A 96 -17.87 -4.35 -5.27
C LEU A 96 -16.72 -5.35 -5.49
N ALA A 97 -15.70 -4.94 -6.22
CA ALA A 97 -14.42 -5.60 -6.31
C ALA A 97 -13.31 -4.65 -5.82
N ILE A 98 -12.26 -5.21 -5.21
CA ILE A 98 -11.05 -4.46 -4.85
C ILE A 98 -9.88 -5.00 -5.68
N HIS A 99 -8.94 -4.14 -6.04
CA HIS A 99 -7.77 -4.51 -6.85
C HIS A 99 -6.55 -3.76 -6.36
N GLY A 100 -5.41 -4.44 -6.36
CA GLY A 100 -4.10 -3.82 -6.22
C GLY A 100 -3.49 -3.54 -7.58
N ALA A 101 -2.70 -2.48 -7.69
CA ALA A 101 -1.90 -2.23 -8.86
C ALA A 101 -0.58 -1.56 -8.50
N HIS A 102 0.41 -1.71 -9.37
CA HIS A 102 1.67 -0.98 -9.31
C HIS A 102 1.98 -0.37 -10.68
N TYR A 103 2.21 0.93 -10.69
CA TYR A 103 2.65 1.65 -11.88
C TYR A 103 4.16 1.93 -11.81
N ASN A 104 4.92 1.24 -12.66
CA ASN A 104 6.35 1.48 -12.82
C ASN A 104 6.58 2.48 -13.96
N PHE A 105 6.64 3.77 -13.64
CA PHE A 105 6.90 4.82 -14.64
C PHE A 105 8.35 4.86 -15.13
N VAL A 106 9.27 4.15 -14.47
CA VAL A 106 10.66 4.05 -14.93
C VAL A 106 10.76 3.09 -16.13
N ALA A 107 10.05 1.95 -16.06
CA ALA A 107 10.00 0.97 -17.13
C ALA A 107 8.81 1.17 -18.10
N GLY A 108 7.81 1.96 -17.70
CA GLY A 108 6.57 2.11 -18.46
C GLY A 108 5.62 0.92 -18.32
N GLU A 109 5.66 0.22 -17.18
CA GLU A 109 4.90 -1.01 -16.93
C GLU A 109 3.78 -0.78 -15.92
N PHE A 110 2.71 -1.53 -16.05
CA PHE A 110 1.57 -1.48 -15.14
C PHE A 110 1.12 -2.89 -14.80
N GLU A 111 1.22 -3.24 -13.53
CA GLU A 111 0.81 -4.55 -13.01
C GLU A 111 -0.45 -4.42 -12.17
N THR A 112 -1.33 -5.41 -12.25
CA THR A 112 -2.58 -5.46 -11.48
C THR A 112 -2.78 -6.84 -10.88
N TRP A 113 -3.34 -6.89 -9.68
CA TRP A 113 -3.75 -8.14 -9.04
C TRP A 113 -5.08 -7.98 -8.33
N GLY A 114 -5.86 -9.06 -8.31
CA GLY A 114 -7.03 -9.19 -7.45
C GLY A 114 -6.66 -9.73 -6.07
N PRO A 115 -7.52 -9.57 -5.06
CA PRO A 115 -7.41 -10.28 -3.79
C PRO A 115 -7.50 -11.80 -3.96
#